data_AF-A0A4R1U9K2-F1
#
_entry.id   AF-A0A4R1U9K2-F1
#
_cell.length_a   1.000
_cell.length_b   1.000
_cell.length_c   1.000
_cell.angle_alpha   90.00
_cell.angle_beta   90.00
_cell.angle_gamma   90.00
#
_symmetry.space_group_name_H-M   'P 1'
#
loop_
_entity.id
_entity.type
_entity.pdbx_description
1 polymer ?
#
loop_
_entity_poly.entity_id
_entity_poly.type
_entity_poly.pdbx_seq_one_letter_code
_entity_poly.pdbx_strand_id
1 'polypeptide(L)'
;MSTDTPYGVHSEVGKLRKVMVCAPGRAHQRLTPSNCDDLLFDDVLWVDAAKRDHLDFQQKMRDRGVDVVEMHDLLTTTVGIPEARKWILDHRVTENEVGLGLLTDVRSYLEGLPHRELAEILIGGLSVEEFPESHSSALMALIRETPGITQYLITPLPNTLYTRDTTCWIYGGCTVNPLYWPARKDETLLTTAIYKFHPDFAGKT
;
A
#
# COMPACT_ATOMS: atom_id res chain seq x y z
N MET A 1 33.22 -11.13 -5.50
CA MET A 1 33.20 -9.88 -6.28
C MET A 1 31.75 -9.46 -6.40
N SER A 2 31.32 -8.50 -5.58
CA SER A 2 29.94 -7.97 -5.66
C SER A 2 29.90 -6.96 -6.80
N THR A 3 29.51 -7.42 -7.99
CA THR A 3 29.12 -6.50 -9.06
C THR A 3 27.74 -5.97 -8.70
N ASP A 4 27.71 -4.84 -8.00
CA ASP A 4 26.47 -4.11 -7.73
C ASP A 4 25.90 -3.66 -9.08
N THR A 5 25.03 -4.51 -9.64
CA THR A 5 24.44 -4.25 -10.96
C THR A 5 23.38 -3.19 -10.73
N PRO A 6 23.45 -2.03 -11.39
CA PRO A 6 22.45 -0.99 -11.21
C PRO A 6 21.06 -1.55 -11.53
N TYR A 7 20.04 -1.06 -10.83
CA TYR A 7 18.68 -1.48 -11.13
C TYR A 7 18.29 -1.12 -12.55
N GLY A 8 17.54 -2.02 -13.19
CA GLY A 8 16.95 -1.74 -14.48
C GLY A 8 16.29 -2.93 -15.14
N VAL A 9 15.40 -2.62 -16.09
CA VAL A 9 14.68 -3.61 -16.91
C VAL A 9 14.98 -3.34 -18.38
N HIS A 10 15.76 -4.23 -19.00
CA HIS A 10 16.28 -4.06 -20.37
C HIS A 10 15.56 -4.94 -21.41
N SER A 11 14.63 -5.78 -20.98
CA SER A 11 13.86 -6.70 -21.84
C SER A 11 12.72 -7.33 -21.04
N GLU A 12 11.63 -7.71 -21.71
CA GLU A 12 10.52 -8.47 -21.12
C GLU A 12 10.77 -9.99 -21.04
N VAL A 13 11.75 -10.52 -21.80
CA VAL A 13 12.02 -11.97 -21.91
C VAL A 13 13.37 -12.41 -21.34
N GLY A 14 14.17 -11.47 -20.85
CA GLY A 14 15.47 -11.75 -20.23
C GLY A 14 15.34 -12.46 -18.89
N LYS A 15 16.48 -12.89 -18.33
CA LYS A 15 16.50 -13.51 -17.00
C LYS A 15 16.10 -12.47 -15.94
N LEU A 16 14.91 -12.64 -15.37
CA LEU A 16 14.45 -11.87 -14.22
C LEU A 16 15.36 -12.11 -13.01
N ARG A 17 15.82 -11.03 -12.38
CA ARG A 17 16.73 -11.07 -11.22
C ARG A 17 16.04 -10.64 -9.93
N LYS A 18 15.24 -9.58 -9.98
CA LYS A 18 14.51 -9.02 -8.84
C LYS A 18 13.11 -8.60 -9.29
N VAL A 19 12.10 -8.80 -8.45
CA VAL A 19 10.71 -8.42 -8.74
C VAL A 19 9.99 -7.99 -7.46
N MET A 20 9.17 -6.94 -7.58
CA MET A 20 8.28 -6.49 -6.51
C MET A 20 6.87 -7.05 -6.72
N VAL A 21 6.32 -7.62 -5.66
CA VAL A 21 4.94 -8.15 -5.59
C VAL A 21 4.22 -7.59 -4.38
N CYS A 22 2.89 -7.64 -4.34
CA CYS A 22 2.10 -7.26 -3.18
C CYS A 22 1.09 -8.37 -2.89
N ALA A 23 1.13 -8.94 -1.69
CA ALA A 23 0.22 -10.01 -1.34
C ALA A 23 -1.22 -9.51 -1.10
N PRO A 24 -2.25 -10.33 -1.38
CA PRO A 24 -3.60 -10.07 -0.88
C PRO A 24 -3.60 -9.91 0.65
N GLY A 25 -4.46 -9.03 1.16
CA GLY A 25 -4.40 -8.58 2.55
C GLY A 25 -5.71 -7.95 3.04
N ARG A 26 -5.62 -7.12 4.08
CA ARG A 26 -6.76 -6.41 4.69
C ARG A 26 -7.60 -5.64 3.65
N ALA A 27 -6.96 -5.08 2.62
CA ALA A 27 -7.67 -4.37 1.55
C ALA A 27 -8.74 -5.25 0.88
N HIS A 28 -8.44 -6.53 0.69
CA HIS A 28 -9.32 -7.48 0.00
C HIS A 28 -10.40 -8.03 0.93
N GLN A 29 -10.16 -8.06 2.25
CA GLN A 29 -11.18 -8.43 3.25
C GLN A 29 -12.31 -7.39 3.35
N ARG A 30 -12.07 -6.19 2.83
CA ARG A 30 -13.03 -5.09 2.79
C ARG A 30 -13.85 -5.02 1.49
N LEU A 31 -13.54 -5.88 0.52
CA LEU A 31 -14.35 -6.01 -0.67
C LEU A 31 -15.70 -6.59 -0.29
N THR A 32 -16.76 -5.91 -0.72
CA THR A 32 -18.14 -6.36 -0.64
C THR A 32 -18.74 -6.33 -2.04
N PRO A 33 -19.82 -7.09 -2.30
CA PRO A 33 -20.51 -7.03 -3.58
C PRO A 33 -21.01 -5.63 -3.95
N SER A 34 -21.13 -4.72 -2.97
CA SER A 34 -21.63 -3.36 -3.18
C SER A 34 -20.54 -2.31 -3.37
N ASN A 35 -19.25 -2.66 -3.16
CA ASN A 35 -18.15 -1.69 -3.25
C ASN A 35 -17.01 -2.14 -4.19
N CYS A 36 -17.05 -3.37 -4.71
CA CYS A 36 -15.97 -3.92 -5.52
C CYS A 36 -15.75 -3.11 -6.81
N ASP A 37 -16.83 -2.66 -7.46
CA ASP A 37 -16.77 -1.82 -8.66
C ASP A 37 -16.09 -0.47 -8.37
N ASP A 38 -16.46 0.20 -7.27
CA ASP A 38 -15.87 1.48 -6.86
C ASP A 38 -14.37 1.33 -6.50
N LEU A 39 -14.00 0.16 -5.95
CA LEU A 39 -12.62 -0.21 -5.63
C LEU A 39 -11.90 -0.86 -6.82
N LEU A 40 -12.52 -0.88 -8.00
CA LEU A 40 -11.96 -1.41 -9.26
C LEU A 40 -11.47 -2.84 -9.12
N PHE A 41 -12.30 -3.69 -8.52
CA PHE A 41 -12.02 -5.09 -8.32
C PHE A 41 -13.24 -5.90 -8.76
N ASP A 42 -13.03 -6.96 -9.54
CA ASP A 42 -14.14 -7.64 -10.23
C ASP A 42 -15.13 -8.32 -9.28
N ASP A 43 -14.66 -8.91 -8.18
CA ASP A 43 -15.51 -9.60 -7.19
C ASP A 43 -14.78 -9.77 -5.84
N VAL A 44 -15.51 -10.22 -4.83
CA VAL A 44 -14.97 -10.56 -3.52
C VAL A 44 -14.07 -11.80 -3.62
N LEU A 45 -12.93 -11.76 -2.93
CA LEU A 45 -11.97 -12.87 -2.91
C LEU A 45 -12.08 -13.73 -1.65
N TRP A 46 -11.81 -15.02 -1.80
CA TRP A 46 -11.39 -15.84 -0.66
C TRP A 46 -9.94 -15.50 -0.27
N VAL A 47 -9.78 -14.49 0.58
CA VAL A 47 -8.48 -13.87 0.89
C VAL A 47 -7.44 -14.88 1.39
N ASP A 48 -7.81 -15.83 2.26
CA ASP A 48 -6.86 -16.81 2.77
C ASP A 48 -6.37 -17.79 1.69
N ALA A 49 -7.23 -18.16 0.74
CA ALA A 49 -6.81 -18.93 -0.42
C ALA A 49 -5.89 -18.10 -1.33
N ALA A 50 -6.28 -16.86 -1.63
CA ALA A 50 -5.49 -15.95 -2.45
C ALA A 50 -4.09 -15.67 -1.85
N LYS A 51 -3.97 -15.57 -0.52
CA LYS A 51 -2.68 -15.47 0.18
C LYS A 51 -1.81 -16.71 -0.01
N ARG A 52 -2.39 -17.92 0.08
CA ARG A 52 -1.66 -19.18 -0.16
C ARG A 52 -1.20 -19.29 -1.61
N ASP A 53 -2.07 -18.95 -2.55
CA ASP A 53 -1.77 -19.00 -3.98
C ASP A 53 -0.68 -17.97 -4.33
N HIS A 54 -0.75 -16.76 -3.77
CA HIS A 54 0.28 -15.74 -3.96
C HIS A 54 1.62 -16.14 -3.32
N LEU A 55 1.61 -16.80 -2.15
CA LEU A 55 2.84 -17.33 -1.55
C LEU A 55 3.48 -18.42 -2.42
N ASP A 56 2.69 -19.34 -2.96
CA ASP A 56 3.16 -20.36 -3.92
C ASP A 56 3.74 -19.71 -5.20
N PHE A 57 3.09 -18.67 -5.73
CA PHE A 57 3.61 -17.87 -6.84
C PHE A 57 4.99 -17.26 -6.53
N GLN A 58 5.16 -16.66 -5.36
CA GLN A 58 6.45 -16.14 -4.93
C GLN A 58 7.50 -17.24 -4.80
N GLN A 59 7.14 -18.37 -4.20
CA GLN A 59 8.07 -19.48 -3.98
C GLN A 59 8.59 -20.04 -5.31
N LYS A 60 7.70 -20.22 -6.30
CA LYS A 60 8.09 -20.66 -7.65
C LYS A 60 9.12 -19.73 -8.30
N MET A 61 9.06 -18.43 -8.06
CA MET A 61 10.07 -17.48 -8.54
C MET A 61 11.38 -17.57 -7.75
N ARG A 62 11.29 -17.66 -6.42
CA ARG A 62 12.46 -17.81 -5.54
C ARG A 62 13.25 -19.09 -5.83
N ASP A 63 12.56 -20.20 -6.08
CA ASP A 63 13.18 -21.48 -6.48
C ASP A 63 14.00 -21.37 -7.78
N ARG A 64 13.73 -20.34 -8.60
CA ARG A 64 14.45 -20.04 -9.85
C ARG A 64 15.55 -18.97 -9.67
N GLY A 65 15.85 -18.62 -8.42
CA GLY A 65 16.86 -17.63 -8.03
C GLY A 65 16.45 -16.19 -8.26
N VAL A 66 15.14 -15.89 -8.36
CA VAL A 66 14.63 -14.52 -8.42
C VAL A 66 14.53 -13.96 -7.01
N ASP A 67 15.07 -12.76 -6.80
CA ASP A 67 14.87 -11.99 -5.58
C ASP A 67 13.46 -11.36 -5.58
N VAL A 68 12.55 -11.97 -4.84
CA VAL A 68 11.15 -11.54 -4.75
C VAL A 68 10.98 -10.69 -3.50
N VAL A 69 10.79 -9.38 -3.69
CA VAL A 69 10.53 -8.41 -2.62
C VAL A 69 9.03 -8.13 -2.51
N GLU A 70 8.52 -8.07 -1.28
CA GLU A 70 7.09 -7.95 -1.00
C GLU A 70 6.76 -6.52 -0.50
N MET A 71 5.71 -5.91 -1.05
CA MET A 71 5.38 -4.51 -0.83
C MET A 71 5.02 -4.17 0.62
N HIS A 72 4.32 -5.03 1.36
CA HIS A 72 4.05 -4.79 2.79
C HIS A 72 5.35 -4.81 3.60
N ASP A 73 6.29 -5.70 3.28
CA ASP A 73 7.58 -5.79 3.97
C ASP A 73 8.48 -4.59 3.66
N LEU A 74 8.53 -4.19 2.38
CA LEU A 74 9.20 -2.96 1.95
C LEU A 74 8.59 -1.74 2.64
N LEU A 75 7.27 -1.61 2.63
CA LEU A 75 6.58 -0.49 3.27
C LEU A 75 6.77 -0.49 4.78
N THR A 76 6.76 -1.65 5.44
CA THR A 76 7.05 -1.80 6.87
C THR A 76 8.43 -1.24 7.21
N THR A 77 9.44 -1.55 6.40
CA THR A 77 10.79 -1.01 6.57
C THR A 77 10.82 0.50 6.30
N THR A 78 10.16 0.94 5.24
CA THR A 78 10.08 2.36 4.85
C THR A 78 9.42 3.22 5.93
N VAL A 79 8.26 2.83 6.47
CA VAL A 79 7.58 3.60 7.54
C VAL A 79 8.31 3.56 8.89
N GLY A 80 9.34 2.71 9.01
CA GLY A 80 10.26 2.74 10.14
C GLY A 80 11.28 3.88 10.08
N ILE A 81 11.43 4.52 8.93
CA ILE A 81 12.25 5.71 8.75
C ILE A 81 11.40 6.95 9.09
N PRO A 82 11.76 7.75 10.11
CA PRO A 82 10.91 8.87 10.56
C PRO A 82 10.55 9.87 9.47
N GLU A 83 11.51 10.21 8.59
CA GLU A 83 11.27 11.11 7.46
C GLU A 83 10.27 10.52 6.45
N ALA A 84 10.42 9.23 6.13
CA ALA A 84 9.53 8.55 5.19
C ALA A 84 8.12 8.39 5.75
N ARG A 85 7.99 8.02 7.04
CA ARG A 85 6.71 7.98 7.75
C ARG A 85 6.01 9.32 7.69
N LYS A 86 6.71 10.40 8.05
CA LYS A 86 6.17 11.76 7.99
C LYS A 86 5.74 12.10 6.56
N TRP A 87 6.59 11.82 5.57
CA TRP A 87 6.28 12.10 4.17
C TRP A 87 5.02 11.37 3.69
N ILE A 88 4.89 10.07 3.98
CA ILE A 88 3.71 9.27 3.58
C ILE A 88 2.45 9.86 4.22
N LEU A 89 2.47 10.07 5.53
CA LEU A 89 1.29 10.54 6.25
C LEU A 89 0.91 11.97 5.84
N ASP A 90 1.88 12.84 5.52
CA ASP A 90 1.60 14.22 5.09
C ASP A 90 0.86 14.28 3.76
N HIS A 91 1.06 13.29 2.89
CA HIS A 91 0.39 13.23 1.58
C HIS A 91 -0.90 12.42 1.61
N ARG A 92 -1.04 11.51 2.56
CA ARG A 92 -2.18 10.58 2.61
C ARG A 92 -3.25 10.94 3.62
N VAL A 93 -2.85 11.52 4.74
CA VAL A 93 -3.75 11.92 5.82
C VAL A 93 -3.91 13.42 5.68
N THR A 94 -4.82 13.82 4.79
CA THR A 94 -5.08 15.24 4.46
C THR A 94 -6.50 15.63 4.80
N GLU A 95 -6.77 16.93 4.89
CA GLU A 95 -8.11 17.47 5.16
C GLU A 95 -9.13 17.03 4.12
N ASN A 96 -8.71 16.86 2.85
CA ASN A 96 -9.59 16.46 1.76
C ASN A 96 -9.93 14.96 1.78
N GLU A 97 -9.05 14.13 2.36
CA GLU A 97 -9.26 12.68 2.44
C GLU A 97 -10.00 12.29 3.73
N VAL A 98 -9.60 12.89 4.86
CA VAL A 98 -10.04 12.46 6.20
C VAL A 98 -11.08 13.42 6.82
N GLY A 99 -11.13 14.66 6.33
CA GLY A 99 -11.95 15.73 6.90
C GLY A 99 -11.23 16.51 7.99
N LEU A 100 -11.38 17.83 7.96
CA LEU A 100 -10.67 18.78 8.83
C LEU A 100 -10.88 18.49 10.33
N GLY A 101 -12.07 18.02 10.73
CA GLY A 101 -12.39 17.70 12.12
C GLY A 101 -11.82 16.39 12.65
N LEU A 102 -11.32 15.50 11.78
CA LEU A 102 -10.78 14.18 12.16
C LEU A 102 -9.28 14.08 11.94
N LEU A 103 -8.69 15.04 11.22
CA LEU A 103 -7.31 15.00 10.77
C LEU A 103 -6.33 14.75 11.92
N THR A 104 -6.43 15.53 13.00
CA THR A 104 -5.51 15.45 14.14
C THR A 104 -5.60 14.09 14.84
N ASP A 105 -6.82 13.59 15.06
CA ASP A 105 -7.08 12.31 15.73
C ASP A 105 -6.49 11.16 14.92
N VAL A 106 -6.82 11.10 13.63
CA VAL A 106 -6.35 10.04 12.72
C VAL A 106 -4.85 10.10 12.58
N ARG A 107 -4.28 11.30 12.44
CA ARG A 107 -2.84 11.47 12.31
C ARG A 107 -2.10 10.99 13.57
N SER A 108 -2.56 11.41 14.75
CA SER A 108 -1.95 11.02 16.02
C SER A 108 -2.01 9.51 16.24
N TYR A 109 -3.14 8.88 15.91
CA TYR A 109 -3.30 7.43 15.97
C TYR A 109 -2.28 6.72 15.07
N LEU A 110 -2.22 7.09 13.78
CA LEU A 110 -1.34 6.44 12.81
C LEU A 110 0.15 6.63 13.13
N GLU A 111 0.54 7.77 13.69
CA GLU A 111 1.92 8.03 14.13
C GLU A 111 2.33 7.17 15.33
N GLY A 112 1.38 6.75 16.17
CA GLY A 112 1.62 5.88 17.31
C GLY A 112 1.78 4.40 16.96
N LEU A 113 1.44 3.99 15.73
CA LEU A 113 1.38 2.57 15.37
C LEU A 113 2.77 1.93 15.16
N PRO A 114 2.89 0.63 15.52
CA PRO A 114 4.00 -0.20 15.08
C PRO A 114 4.14 -0.20 13.56
N HIS A 115 5.37 -0.35 13.07
CA HIS A 115 5.67 -0.20 11.64
C HIS A 115 4.85 -1.14 10.75
N ARG A 116 4.71 -2.41 11.17
CA ARG A 116 3.98 -3.41 10.41
C ARG A 116 2.49 -3.10 10.34
N GLU A 117 1.90 -2.72 11.46
CA GLU A 117 0.49 -2.37 11.55
C GLU A 117 0.17 -1.12 10.74
N LEU A 118 1.05 -0.11 10.79
CA LEU A 118 0.92 1.08 9.96
C LEU A 118 0.98 0.73 8.47
N ALA A 119 1.91 -0.12 8.03
CA ALA A 119 1.99 -0.55 6.64
C ALA A 119 0.72 -1.31 6.19
N GLU A 120 0.18 -2.18 7.05
CA GLU A 120 -1.05 -2.92 6.79
C GLU A 120 -2.29 -2.02 6.74
N ILE A 121 -2.36 -0.97 7.55
CA ILE A 121 -3.43 0.04 7.48
C ILE A 121 -3.27 0.91 6.24
N LEU A 122 -2.04 1.29 5.89
CA LEU A 122 -1.79 2.04 4.67
C LEU A 122 -2.26 1.23 3.45
N ILE A 123 -1.91 -0.04 3.29
CA ILE A 123 -2.42 -0.78 2.12
C ILE A 123 -3.90 -1.17 2.30
N GLY A 124 -4.24 -1.63 3.50
CA GLY A 124 -5.50 -2.27 3.83
C GLY A 124 -6.66 -1.35 4.19
N GLY A 125 -6.43 -0.06 4.34
CA GLY A 125 -7.42 0.91 4.79
C GLY A 125 -7.77 0.81 6.27
N LEU A 126 -8.45 1.84 6.76
CA LEU A 126 -8.91 2.00 8.15
C LEU A 126 -10.36 2.46 8.14
N SER A 127 -11.26 1.69 8.74
CA SER A 127 -12.65 2.12 8.89
C SER A 127 -12.85 3.02 10.10
N VAL A 128 -13.93 3.81 10.08
CA VAL A 128 -14.38 4.55 11.25
C VAL A 128 -14.68 3.61 12.42
N GLU A 129 -15.21 2.41 12.16
CA GLU A 129 -15.58 1.43 13.20
C GLU A 129 -14.36 0.87 13.94
N GLU A 130 -13.26 0.62 13.23
CA GLU A 130 -12.02 0.10 13.81
C GLU A 130 -11.16 1.15 14.50
N PHE A 131 -11.44 2.43 14.28
CA PHE A 131 -10.70 3.49 14.94
C PHE A 131 -10.88 3.37 16.47
N PRO A 132 -9.85 3.56 17.30
CA PRO A 132 -10.01 3.36 18.74
C PRO A 132 -10.78 4.51 19.40
N GLU A 133 -11.66 4.19 20.35
CA GLU A 133 -12.39 5.19 21.15
C GLU A 133 -11.45 6.10 21.94
N SER A 134 -10.30 5.59 22.39
CA SER A 134 -9.29 6.36 23.13
C SER A 134 -8.67 7.51 22.33
N HIS A 135 -8.77 7.48 21.00
CA HIS A 135 -8.34 8.55 20.10
C HIS A 135 -9.51 9.28 19.44
N SER A 136 -10.76 8.92 19.77
CA SER A 136 -11.94 9.44 19.10
C SER A 136 -12.42 10.76 19.71
N SER A 137 -12.51 11.82 18.92
CA SER A 137 -13.26 13.02 19.28
C SER A 137 -14.78 12.76 19.31
N ALA A 138 -15.53 13.71 19.89
CA ALA A 138 -16.99 13.68 19.87
C ALA A 138 -17.57 13.66 18.42
N LEU A 139 -16.86 14.26 17.46
CA LEU A 139 -17.22 14.20 16.05
C LEU A 139 -17.10 12.78 15.49
N MET A 140 -16.00 12.07 15.81
CA MET A 140 -15.81 10.68 15.39
C MET A 140 -16.92 9.78 15.95
N ALA A 141 -17.33 9.99 17.21
CA ALA A 141 -18.45 9.26 17.80
C ALA A 141 -19.77 9.51 17.05
N LEU A 142 -20.08 10.77 16.70
CA LEU A 142 -21.28 11.10 15.93
C LEU A 142 -21.28 10.47 14.52
N ILE A 143 -20.12 10.43 13.86
CA ILE A 143 -19.98 9.85 12.52
C ILE A 143 -20.26 8.34 12.54
N ARG A 144 -19.79 7.62 13.57
CA ARG A 144 -20.08 6.18 13.72
C ARG A 144 -21.57 5.88 13.86
N GLU A 145 -22.30 6.75 14.55
CA GLU A 145 -23.74 6.61 14.76
C GLU A 145 -24.56 7.03 13.53
N THR A 146 -23.92 7.58 12.48
CA THR A 146 -24.61 8.06 11.28
C THR A 146 -24.60 7.01 10.17
N PRO A 147 -25.77 6.42 9.81
CA PRO A 147 -25.83 5.40 8.76
C PRO A 147 -25.53 5.99 7.38
N GLY A 148 -24.81 5.24 6.54
CA GLY A 148 -24.65 5.54 5.11
C GLY A 148 -23.55 6.54 4.74
N ILE A 149 -22.79 7.06 5.71
CA ILE A 149 -21.54 7.78 5.41
C ILE A 149 -20.44 6.76 5.10
N THR A 150 -19.75 6.95 3.98
CA THR A 150 -18.63 6.10 3.53
C THR A 150 -17.63 5.85 4.66
N GLN A 151 -17.39 4.57 4.92
CA GLN A 151 -16.92 4.04 6.20
C GLN A 151 -15.41 4.12 6.43
N TYR A 152 -14.62 4.68 5.51
CA TYR A 152 -13.16 4.62 5.56
C TYR A 152 -12.51 5.97 5.84
N LEU A 153 -11.69 6.01 6.90
CA LEU A 153 -10.75 7.08 7.19
C LEU A 153 -9.52 6.99 6.28
N ILE A 154 -9.15 5.76 5.90
CA ILE A 154 -8.14 5.47 4.88
C ILE A 154 -8.74 4.42 3.94
N THR A 155 -8.89 4.76 2.66
CA THR A 155 -9.48 3.86 1.66
C THR A 155 -8.57 2.65 1.42
N PRO A 156 -9.13 1.41 1.35
CA PRO A 156 -8.36 0.23 1.00
C PRO A 156 -7.86 0.25 -0.45
N LEU A 157 -6.67 -0.32 -0.68
CA LEU A 157 -6.03 -0.37 -1.99
C LEU A 157 -5.85 -1.81 -2.49
N PRO A 158 -6.94 -2.53 -2.84
CA PRO A 158 -6.84 -3.95 -3.23
C PRO A 158 -5.99 -4.13 -4.50
N ASN A 159 -6.02 -3.16 -5.41
CA ASN A 159 -5.26 -3.19 -6.65
C ASN A 159 -3.73 -3.05 -6.49
N THR A 160 -3.21 -2.82 -5.28
CA THR A 160 -1.77 -2.98 -5.00
C THR A 160 -1.27 -4.38 -5.34
N LEU A 161 -2.16 -5.39 -5.34
CA LEU A 161 -1.89 -6.74 -5.86
C LEU A 161 -1.27 -6.71 -7.27
N TYR A 162 -1.71 -5.78 -8.12
CA TYR A 162 -1.24 -5.59 -9.48
C TYR A 162 -0.11 -4.55 -9.52
N THR A 163 1.07 -4.94 -9.02
CA THR A 163 2.26 -4.06 -8.91
C THR A 163 2.80 -3.51 -10.24
N ARG A 164 2.28 -3.99 -11.37
CA ARG A 164 2.67 -3.56 -12.72
C ARG A 164 2.23 -2.12 -13.06
N ASP A 165 1.12 -1.67 -12.49
CA ASP A 165 0.44 -0.46 -13.00
C ASP A 165 1.03 0.83 -12.42
N THR A 166 1.40 0.83 -11.14
CA THR A 166 1.78 2.03 -10.38
C THR A 166 3.11 2.62 -10.83
N THR A 167 4.06 1.76 -11.17
CA THR A 167 5.41 2.15 -11.60
C THR A 167 5.95 1.15 -12.62
N CYS A 168 6.74 1.64 -13.57
CA CYS A 168 7.39 0.79 -14.57
C CYS A 168 8.88 1.07 -14.61
N TRP A 169 9.70 0.03 -14.62
CA TRP A 169 11.14 0.16 -14.87
C TRP A 169 11.41 0.11 -16.36
N ILE A 170 12.15 1.09 -16.88
CA ILE A 170 12.51 1.22 -18.30
C ILE A 170 14.01 1.48 -18.36
N TYR A 171 14.77 0.45 -18.72
CA TYR A 171 16.23 0.45 -18.59
C TYR A 171 16.62 0.86 -17.16
N GLY A 172 17.60 1.76 -17.00
CA GLY A 172 18.13 2.17 -15.69
C GLY A 172 17.32 3.22 -14.94
N GLY A 173 16.02 3.35 -15.19
CA GLY A 173 15.15 4.29 -14.48
C GLY A 173 13.73 3.76 -14.31
N CYS A 174 12.95 4.42 -13.46
CA CYS A 174 11.54 4.08 -13.26
C CYS A 174 10.59 5.27 -13.52
N THR A 175 9.38 4.96 -13.94
CA THR A 175 8.28 5.92 -14.03
C THR A 175 7.38 5.79 -12.81
N VAL A 176 6.90 6.94 -12.33
CA VAL A 176 5.86 7.03 -11.31
C VAL A 176 4.57 7.42 -12.05
N ASN A 177 3.65 6.46 -12.21
CA ASN A 177 2.57 6.59 -13.18
C ASN A 177 1.37 7.35 -12.56
N PRO A 178 0.88 8.42 -13.22
CA PRO A 178 -0.38 9.04 -12.85
C PRO A 178 -1.53 8.11 -13.29
N LEU A 179 -2.05 7.32 -12.36
CA LEU A 179 -3.12 6.37 -12.66
C LEU A 179 -4.41 7.11 -13.02
N TYR A 180 -5.16 6.54 -13.98
CA TYR A 180 -6.37 7.15 -14.53
C TYR A 180 -7.46 7.32 -13.47
N TRP A 181 -7.70 6.29 -12.65
CA TRP A 181 -8.72 6.32 -11.62
C TRP A 181 -8.20 6.90 -10.31
N PRO A 182 -8.86 7.93 -9.74
CA PRO A 182 -8.44 8.53 -8.48
C PRO A 182 -8.34 7.55 -7.32
N ALA A 183 -9.18 6.49 -7.30
CA ALA A 183 -9.16 5.44 -6.28
C ALA A 183 -7.79 4.73 -6.14
N ARG A 184 -6.96 4.76 -7.20
CA ARG A 184 -5.65 4.08 -7.22
C ARG A 184 -4.46 5.00 -6.97
N LYS A 185 -4.67 6.33 -6.87
CA LYS A 185 -3.57 7.31 -6.76
C LYS A 185 -2.63 7.04 -5.58
N ASP A 186 -3.19 6.55 -4.48
CA ASP A 186 -2.45 6.28 -3.24
C ASP A 186 -1.52 5.07 -3.38
N GLU A 187 -1.77 4.16 -4.32
CA GLU A 187 -0.86 3.03 -4.61
C GLU A 187 0.48 3.56 -5.13
N THR A 188 0.41 4.53 -6.04
CA THR A 188 1.59 5.22 -6.58
C THR A 188 2.31 6.01 -5.48
N LEU A 189 1.57 6.65 -4.57
CA LEU A 189 2.15 7.36 -3.42
C LEU A 189 3.00 6.42 -2.54
N LEU A 190 2.46 5.26 -2.17
CA LEU A 190 3.17 4.29 -1.32
C LEU A 190 4.40 3.72 -2.02
N THR A 191 4.28 3.37 -3.30
CA THR A 191 5.41 2.85 -4.09
C THR A 191 6.50 3.92 -4.26
N THR A 192 6.11 5.17 -4.46
CA THR A 192 7.04 6.31 -4.52
C THR A 192 7.81 6.46 -3.21
N ALA A 193 7.15 6.32 -2.06
CA ALA A 193 7.83 6.37 -0.77
C ALA A 193 8.85 5.22 -0.62
N ILE A 194 8.51 4.03 -1.08
CA ILE A 194 9.44 2.88 -1.09
C ILE A 194 10.68 3.23 -1.90
N TYR A 195 10.54 3.65 -3.16
CA TYR A 195 11.70 3.99 -4.00
C TYR A 195 12.51 5.16 -3.46
N LYS A 196 11.85 6.16 -2.88
CA LYS A 196 12.50 7.37 -2.36
C LYS A 196 13.31 7.11 -1.08
N PHE A 197 12.81 6.27 -0.17
CA PHE A 197 13.36 6.18 1.18
C PHE A 197 13.87 4.80 1.59
N HIS A 198 13.39 3.72 0.96
CA HIS A 198 13.79 2.37 1.38
C HIS A 198 15.29 2.15 1.12
N PRO A 199 16.08 1.60 2.07
CA PRO A 199 17.54 1.45 1.92
C PRO A 199 17.97 0.64 0.70
N ASP A 200 17.10 -0.27 0.24
CA ASP A 200 17.37 -1.06 -0.95
C ASP A 200 17.30 -0.24 -2.25
N PHE A 201 16.51 0.85 -2.29
CA PHE A 201 16.19 1.62 -3.50
C PHE A 201 16.68 3.08 -3.48
N ALA A 202 16.76 3.70 -2.31
CA ALA A 202 17.10 5.12 -2.17
C ALA A 202 18.45 5.44 -2.85
N GLY A 203 18.44 6.41 -3.77
CA GLY A 203 19.61 6.81 -4.56
C GLY A 203 20.01 5.85 -5.68
N LYS A 204 19.18 4.83 -5.98
CA LYS A 204 19.43 3.80 -7.01
C LYS A 204 18.31 3.69 -8.06
N THR A 205 17.33 4.59 -8.02
CA THR A 205 16.13 4.63 -8.87
C THR A 205 16.08 5.89 -9.73
#